data_AF-A0A5J4V4X6-F1
#
_entry.id   AF-A0A5J4V4X6-F1
#
_cell.length_a   1.000
_cell.length_b   1.000
_cell.length_c   1.000
_cell.angle_alpha   90.00
_cell.angle_beta   90.00
_cell.angle_gamma   90.00
#
_symmetry.space_group_name_H-M   'P 1'
#
loop_
_entity.id
_entity.type
_entity.pdbx_description
1 polymer ?
#
loop_
_entity_poly.entity_id
_entity_poly.type
_entity_poly.pdbx_seq_one_letter_code
_entity_poly.pdbx_strand_id
1 'polypeptide(L)'
;RYKFDAATKTLTWNQNLPEDLITKTFEDEAGYFGSPTADSLNVFDKQGLSVYDLIIRDNIGAISAFGEPNTNLYEFYHSRIYEFQAVVLAAYYGLNVKPSSLHYLECGVEYFMFEGDDSSNASVGDIKWKFPIFALGVNDQNCYGTTASTDSQCREKCANNIDLLEAGTYGKDLLTYDSSIDVIDTEQKLRRRLANFGPILGSYGQGQSFYICYGWVKNGEETRFLKLVHEQNGTIALFNDPFSRIGIYYFAYIDPFPAKATAYTPTPTDMPLCATDTLPTPDGCICTKDNHPTGCTCPLDTTGIPKAICAAGVVHIAWMIAMMAVVAPVLALFW
;
A
#
# COMPACT_ATOMS: atom_id res chain seq x y z
N ARG A 1 -5.27 19.60 -2.71
CA ARG A 1 -4.27 20.71 -2.66
C ARG A 1 -3.08 20.62 -3.64
N TYR A 2 -2.77 19.46 -4.24
CA TYR A 2 -1.63 19.29 -5.15
C TYR A 2 -2.06 18.66 -6.48
N LYS A 3 -1.19 18.73 -7.49
CA LYS A 3 -1.31 18.04 -8.79
C LYS A 3 0.02 17.41 -9.13
N PHE A 4 0.00 16.16 -9.59
CA PHE A 4 1.18 15.48 -10.10
C PHE A 4 1.06 15.28 -11.60
N ASP A 5 2.04 15.77 -12.34
CA ASP A 5 2.20 15.53 -13.77
C ASP A 5 3.24 14.42 -13.96
N ALA A 6 2.77 13.24 -14.38
CA ALA A 6 3.62 12.07 -14.58
C ALA A 6 4.59 12.21 -15.76
N ALA A 7 4.24 13.00 -16.78
CA ALA A 7 5.09 13.19 -17.95
C ALA A 7 6.31 14.05 -17.63
N THR A 8 6.12 15.08 -16.81
CA THR A 8 7.20 15.97 -16.36
C THR A 8 7.74 15.61 -14.98
N LYS A 9 7.20 14.57 -14.34
CA LYS A 9 7.48 14.16 -12.95
C LYS A 9 7.41 15.34 -11.96
N THR A 10 6.51 16.27 -12.22
CA THR A 10 6.38 17.52 -11.46
C THR A 10 5.20 17.45 -10.51
N LEU A 11 5.46 17.70 -9.23
CA LEU A 11 4.43 17.93 -8.23
C LEU A 11 4.24 19.44 -8.04
N THR A 12 3.05 19.92 -8.35
CA THR A 12 2.63 21.31 -8.13
C THR A 12 1.77 21.41 -6.88
N TRP A 13 2.10 22.34 -5.99
CA TRP A 13 1.37 22.57 -4.75
C TRP A 13 0.68 23.94 -4.73
N ASN A 14 -0.62 23.95 -4.51
CA ASN A 14 -1.37 25.20 -4.37
C ASN A 14 -1.48 25.59 -2.89
N GLN A 15 -0.71 26.61 -2.47
CA GLN A 15 -0.76 27.09 -1.09
C GLN A 15 -2.07 27.80 -0.75
N ASN A 16 -2.77 28.36 -1.75
CA ASN A 16 -4.00 29.13 -1.59
C ASN A 16 -5.24 28.24 -1.41
N LEU A 17 -5.16 26.95 -1.76
CA LEU A 17 -6.20 26.00 -1.40
C LEU A 17 -6.09 25.69 0.09
N PRO A 18 -7.23 25.63 0.81
CA PRO A 18 -7.23 25.21 2.20
C PRO A 18 -6.58 23.83 2.32
N GLU A 19 -6.01 23.53 3.49
CA GLU A 19 -5.69 22.14 3.82
C GLU A 19 -6.92 21.29 3.54
N ASP A 20 -6.73 20.18 2.82
CA ASP A 20 -7.81 19.25 2.54
C ASP A 20 -8.41 18.90 3.92
N LEU A 21 -9.60 19.45 4.21
CA LEU A 21 -10.15 19.49 5.57
C LEU A 21 -10.42 18.05 5.97
N ILE A 22 -9.60 17.54 6.88
CA ILE A 22 -9.85 16.26 7.53
C ILE A 22 -11.19 16.41 8.26
N THR A 23 -12.24 15.74 7.79
CA THR A 23 -13.54 15.73 8.47
C THR A 23 -13.44 15.13 9.87
N LYS A 24 -12.53 14.16 10.02
CA LYS A 24 -12.06 13.62 11.30
C LYS A 24 -11.12 14.60 11.98
N THR A 25 -11.45 14.99 13.20
CA THR A 25 -10.57 15.87 13.95
C THR A 25 -9.49 15.07 14.68
N PHE A 26 -8.44 15.79 15.03
CA PHE A 26 -7.38 15.32 15.90
C PHE A 26 -7.83 14.87 17.29
N GLU A 27 -9.02 15.28 17.70
CA GLU A 27 -9.55 15.11 19.05
C GLU A 27 -10.72 14.11 19.10
N ASP A 28 -11.06 13.45 17.99
CA ASP A 28 -12.17 12.51 17.95
C ASP A 28 -11.91 11.30 18.86
N GLU A 29 -12.91 10.93 19.66
CA GLU A 29 -12.88 9.78 20.59
C GLU A 29 -13.31 8.46 19.93
N ALA A 30 -13.72 8.50 18.66
CA ALA A 30 -14.05 7.35 17.86
C ALA A 30 -13.34 7.46 16.52
N GLY A 31 -12.28 6.67 16.33
CA GLY A 31 -11.43 6.65 15.16
C GLY A 31 -11.86 5.65 14.10
N TYR A 32 -11.22 5.69 12.93
CA TYR A 32 -11.51 4.69 11.89
C TYR A 32 -11.03 3.29 12.30
N PHE A 33 -9.96 3.21 13.09
CA PHE A 33 -9.31 1.98 13.48
C PHE A 33 -9.75 1.48 14.86
N GLY A 34 -10.31 2.35 15.70
CA GLY A 34 -10.81 1.98 17.02
C GLY A 34 -11.04 3.19 17.91
N SER A 35 -11.09 2.96 19.21
CA SER A 35 -11.21 4.02 20.22
C SER A 35 -9.87 4.27 20.89
N PRO A 36 -9.45 5.54 21.09
CA PRO A 36 -8.25 5.88 21.82
C PRO A 36 -8.31 5.48 23.30
N THR A 37 -9.48 5.14 23.86
CA THR A 37 -9.61 4.69 25.25
C THR A 37 -9.54 3.17 25.41
N ALA A 38 -9.56 2.40 24.32
CA ALA A 38 -9.51 0.94 24.35
C ALA A 38 -8.21 0.39 24.96
N ASP A 39 -8.29 -0.78 25.61
CA ASP A 39 -7.11 -1.41 26.25
C ASP A 39 -6.06 -1.86 25.24
N SER A 40 -6.45 -2.08 23.99
CA SER A 40 -5.53 -2.33 22.89
C SER A 40 -6.07 -1.71 21.59
N LEU A 41 -5.14 -1.51 20.67
CA LEU A 41 -5.43 -1.24 19.26
C LEU A 41 -4.38 -1.92 18.42
N ASN A 42 -4.82 -2.58 17.35
CA ASN A 42 -3.96 -2.92 16.23
C ASN A 42 -4.66 -2.45 14.94
N VAL A 43 -4.00 -1.56 14.21
CA VAL A 43 -4.59 -0.92 13.01
C VAL A 43 -4.86 -1.90 11.87
N PHE A 44 -4.31 -3.12 11.93
CA PHE A 44 -4.55 -4.17 10.92
C PHE A 44 -5.82 -4.99 11.18
N ASP A 45 -6.35 -4.97 12.41
CA ASP A 45 -7.48 -5.82 12.82
C ASP A 45 -8.73 -5.55 11.99
N LYS A 46 -8.97 -4.28 11.64
CA LYS A 46 -10.13 -3.87 10.82
C LYS A 46 -10.16 -4.55 9.46
N GLN A 47 -8.99 -4.86 8.90
CA GLN A 47 -8.87 -5.54 7.60
C GLN A 47 -8.69 -7.05 7.72
N GLY A 48 -8.64 -7.57 8.96
CA GLY A 48 -8.39 -8.98 9.24
C GLY A 48 -6.98 -9.42 8.85
N LEU A 49 -5.98 -8.54 8.99
CA LEU A 49 -4.57 -8.86 8.75
C LEU A 49 -3.80 -8.98 10.06
N SER A 50 -2.86 -9.91 10.11
CA SER A 50 -1.87 -10.00 11.18
C SER A 50 -0.62 -9.22 10.79
N VAL A 51 -0.03 -8.50 11.75
CA VAL A 51 1.28 -7.86 11.56
C VAL A 51 2.37 -8.90 11.23
N TYR A 52 2.20 -10.14 11.69
CA TYR A 52 3.14 -11.24 11.44
C TYR A 52 3.09 -11.78 10.01
N ASP A 53 2.02 -11.47 9.27
CA ASP A 53 1.84 -11.93 7.89
C ASP A 53 2.31 -10.89 6.87
N LEU A 54 2.75 -9.71 7.31
CA LEU A 54 3.16 -8.63 6.41
C LEU A 54 4.38 -9.04 5.58
N ILE A 55 4.22 -9.06 4.25
CA ILE A 55 5.24 -9.51 3.29
C ILE A 55 6.52 -8.67 3.35
N ILE A 56 6.42 -7.41 3.78
CA ILE A 56 7.56 -6.51 3.94
C ILE A 56 8.49 -6.91 5.08
N ARG A 57 8.06 -7.77 6.03
CA ARG A 57 8.88 -8.14 7.20
C ARG A 57 10.19 -8.82 6.81
N ASP A 58 10.14 -9.61 5.74
CA ASP A 58 11.23 -10.47 5.30
C ASP A 58 11.91 -9.97 4.00
N ASN A 59 11.56 -8.76 3.52
CA ASN A 59 11.81 -8.34 2.13
C ASN A 59 12.37 -6.92 1.94
N ILE A 60 13.04 -6.33 2.94
CA ILE A 60 13.58 -4.96 2.80
C ILE A 60 14.95 -4.93 2.10
N GLY A 61 15.64 -6.07 1.98
CA GLY A 61 17.00 -6.11 1.43
C GLY A 61 18.02 -5.47 2.39
N ALA A 62 19.31 -5.72 2.17
CA ALA A 62 20.36 -5.19 3.03
C ALA A 62 20.47 -3.65 2.88
N ILE A 63 20.84 -2.94 3.94
CA ILE A 63 21.02 -1.47 3.92
C ILE A 63 22.00 -1.00 2.83
N SER A 64 22.99 -1.82 2.50
CA SER A 64 23.94 -1.56 1.41
C SER A 64 23.30 -1.55 0.02
N ALA A 65 22.10 -2.09 -0.15
CA ALA A 65 21.36 -2.09 -1.42
C ALA A 65 20.57 -0.80 -1.66
N PHE A 66 20.54 0.14 -0.70
CA PHE A 66 19.72 1.36 -0.79
C PHE A 66 20.31 2.46 -1.67
N GLY A 67 21.46 2.21 -2.30
CA GLY A 67 22.16 3.19 -3.11
C GLY A 67 23.00 4.16 -2.29
N GLU A 68 23.62 5.12 -2.97
CA GLU A 68 24.49 6.11 -2.35
C GLU A 68 23.68 7.10 -1.49
N PRO A 69 24.23 7.60 -0.37
CA PRO A 69 23.62 8.66 0.42
C PRO A 69 23.20 9.86 -0.44
N ASN A 70 22.06 10.46 -0.12
CA ASN A 70 21.42 11.57 -0.86
C ASN A 70 20.80 11.19 -2.21
N THR A 71 20.70 9.90 -2.57
CA THR A 71 19.86 9.49 -3.71
C THR A 71 18.41 9.33 -3.28
N ASN A 72 17.45 9.55 -4.19
CA ASN A 72 16.02 9.34 -3.90
C ASN A 72 15.73 7.92 -3.39
N LEU A 73 16.49 6.91 -3.84
CA LEU A 73 16.36 5.54 -3.38
C LEU A 73 16.85 5.38 -1.94
N TYR A 74 18.03 5.92 -1.63
CA TYR A 74 18.58 5.90 -0.28
C TYR A 74 17.60 6.53 0.67
N GLU A 75 17.08 7.68 0.27
CA GLU A 75 16.05 8.36 1.02
C GLU A 75 14.83 7.40 1.18
N PHE A 76 14.16 6.96 0.11
CA PHE A 76 12.96 6.11 0.21
C PHE A 76 13.01 4.97 1.25
N TYR A 77 14.17 4.31 1.40
CA TYR A 77 14.45 3.33 2.45
C TYR A 77 14.91 3.91 3.80
N HIS A 78 15.73 4.95 3.81
CA HIS A 78 16.28 5.54 5.04
C HIS A 78 15.20 6.16 5.94
N SER A 79 14.23 6.91 5.38
CA SER A 79 13.10 7.45 6.18
C SER A 79 11.91 6.52 6.25
N ARG A 80 12.08 5.24 5.91
CA ARG A 80 11.06 4.20 6.06
C ARG A 80 9.79 4.44 5.23
N ILE A 81 9.87 5.21 4.15
CA ILE A 81 8.70 5.48 3.32
C ILE A 81 8.23 4.18 2.65
N TYR A 82 9.17 3.34 2.21
CA TYR A 82 8.87 2.02 1.65
C TYR A 82 8.01 1.17 2.61
N GLU A 83 8.45 0.99 3.85
CA GLU A 83 7.74 0.21 4.87
C GLU A 83 6.42 0.89 5.25
N PHE A 84 6.42 2.22 5.35
CA PHE A 84 5.23 2.98 5.72
C PHE A 84 4.13 2.88 4.68
N GLN A 85 4.47 2.97 3.39
CA GLN A 85 3.53 2.77 2.29
C GLN A 85 2.86 1.40 2.38
N ALA A 86 3.63 0.33 2.54
CA ALA A 86 3.09 -1.03 2.67
C ALA A 86 2.18 -1.18 3.89
N VAL A 87 2.60 -0.67 5.05
CA VAL A 87 1.83 -0.75 6.30
C VAL A 87 0.52 0.03 6.20
N VAL A 88 0.53 1.21 5.56
CA VAL A 88 -0.68 1.99 5.32
C VAL A 88 -1.63 1.24 4.39
N LEU A 89 -1.15 0.66 3.30
CA LEU A 89 -2.01 -0.12 2.39
C LEU A 89 -2.60 -1.35 3.07
N ALA A 90 -1.83 -2.03 3.93
CA ALA A 90 -2.33 -3.13 4.75
C ALA A 90 -3.44 -2.66 5.70
N ALA A 91 -3.25 -1.54 6.40
CA ALA A 91 -4.23 -1.02 7.36
C ALA A 91 -5.49 -0.46 6.70
N TYR A 92 -5.37 0.30 5.61
CA TYR A 92 -6.50 0.96 4.95
C TYR A 92 -7.23 0.05 3.98
N TYR A 93 -6.51 -0.76 3.19
CA TYR A 93 -7.09 -1.55 2.10
C TYR A 93 -7.02 -3.06 2.34
N GLY A 94 -6.37 -3.53 3.41
CA GLY A 94 -6.16 -4.96 3.62
C GLY A 94 -5.19 -5.58 2.63
N LEU A 95 -4.32 -4.77 2.03
CA LEU A 95 -3.36 -5.18 1.00
C LEU A 95 -2.02 -5.55 1.62
N ASN A 96 -1.65 -6.82 1.49
CA ASN A 96 -0.34 -7.32 1.88
C ASN A 96 0.62 -7.33 0.69
N VAL A 97 0.98 -6.13 0.22
CA VAL A 97 1.76 -5.94 -1.02
C VAL A 97 3.19 -5.53 -0.73
N LYS A 98 4.09 -5.85 -1.66
CA LYS A 98 5.47 -5.37 -1.64
C LYS A 98 5.56 -4.12 -2.54
N PRO A 99 5.82 -2.92 -2.02
CA PRO A 99 5.98 -1.74 -2.86
C PRO A 99 7.11 -1.92 -3.88
N SER A 100 6.97 -1.38 -5.08
CA SER A 100 8.02 -1.38 -6.08
C SER A 100 8.95 -0.18 -5.92
N SER A 101 10.22 -0.42 -5.59
CA SER A 101 11.24 0.64 -5.62
C SER A 101 11.49 1.16 -7.03
N LEU A 102 11.35 0.31 -8.05
CA LEU A 102 11.50 0.72 -9.44
C LEU A 102 10.37 1.66 -9.86
N HIS A 103 9.13 1.42 -9.42
CA HIS A 103 8.03 2.36 -9.64
C HIS A 103 8.33 3.71 -8.99
N TYR A 104 8.82 3.70 -7.75
CA TYR A 104 9.21 4.92 -7.06
C TYR A 104 10.31 5.69 -7.82
N LEU A 105 11.31 5.00 -8.38
CA LEU A 105 12.41 5.65 -9.11
C LEU A 105 12.01 6.12 -10.51
N GLU A 106 11.30 5.30 -11.26
CA GLU A 106 10.99 5.56 -12.67
C GLU A 106 9.77 6.47 -12.83
N CYS A 107 8.84 6.46 -11.88
CA CYS A 107 7.59 7.24 -11.94
C CYS A 107 7.47 8.31 -10.86
N GLY A 108 8.35 8.30 -9.85
CA GLY A 108 8.29 9.21 -8.71
C GLY A 108 8.47 10.69 -9.07
N VAL A 109 8.18 11.55 -8.10
CA VAL A 109 8.34 12.99 -8.22
C VAL A 109 9.82 13.34 -8.36
N GLU A 110 10.15 14.11 -9.39
CA GLU A 110 11.50 14.62 -9.65
C GLU A 110 11.57 16.14 -9.45
N TYR A 111 10.47 16.85 -9.70
CA TYR A 111 10.39 18.30 -9.56
C TYR A 111 9.24 18.71 -8.64
N PHE A 112 9.45 19.76 -7.85
CA PHE A 112 8.43 20.36 -6.99
C PHE A 112 8.30 21.86 -7.24
N MET A 113 7.08 22.36 -7.27
CA MET A 113 6.81 23.80 -7.45
C MET A 113 5.55 24.24 -6.71
N PHE A 114 5.51 25.51 -6.31
CA PHE A 114 4.30 26.16 -5.81
C PHE A 114 3.50 26.78 -6.97
N GLU A 115 2.18 26.60 -6.96
CA GLU A 115 1.29 27.21 -7.96
C GLU A 115 1.26 28.73 -7.77
N GLY A 116 1.58 29.49 -8.82
CA GLY A 116 1.56 30.95 -8.82
C GLY A 116 2.89 31.62 -8.47
N ASP A 117 3.95 30.88 -8.15
CA ASP A 117 5.30 31.42 -8.10
C ASP A 117 5.85 31.55 -9.53
N ASP A 118 6.31 32.75 -9.91
CA ASP A 118 6.95 33.00 -11.20
C ASP A 118 8.18 32.09 -11.33
N SER A 119 8.13 31.21 -12.33
CA SER A 119 8.96 30.02 -12.54
C SER A 119 10.45 30.27 -12.84
N SER A 120 11.02 31.40 -12.38
CA SER A 120 12.43 31.74 -12.60
C SER A 120 13.36 31.35 -11.44
N ASN A 121 12.80 30.97 -10.28
CA ASN A 121 13.57 30.59 -9.08
C ASN A 121 12.96 29.43 -8.29
N ALA A 122 12.11 28.60 -8.91
CA ALA A 122 11.64 27.37 -8.25
C ALA A 122 12.85 26.47 -8.00
N SER A 123 13.31 26.45 -6.75
CA SER A 123 14.45 25.68 -6.33
C SER A 123 14.23 24.21 -6.71
N VAL A 124 15.07 23.71 -7.60
CA VAL A 124 15.38 22.28 -7.78
C VAL A 124 16.07 21.82 -6.49
N GLY A 125 15.32 21.81 -5.41
CA GLY A 125 15.80 21.45 -4.09
C GLY A 125 15.35 20.04 -3.82
N ASP A 126 16.31 19.11 -3.90
CA ASP A 126 16.34 17.84 -3.16
C ASP A 126 14.98 17.49 -2.55
N ILE A 127 14.17 16.72 -3.29
CA ILE A 127 12.82 16.28 -2.91
C ILE A 127 12.95 15.28 -1.76
N LYS A 128 13.31 15.82 -0.61
CA LYS A 128 13.62 15.14 0.63
C LYS A 128 12.34 15.17 1.45
N TRP A 129 11.51 14.14 1.31
CA TRP A 129 10.52 13.67 2.30
C TRP A 129 9.26 14.49 2.58
N LYS A 130 9.19 15.76 2.14
CA LYS A 130 8.14 16.71 2.55
C LYS A 130 6.87 16.69 1.69
N PHE A 131 6.78 15.78 0.74
CA PHE A 131 5.69 15.76 -0.25
C PHE A 131 4.76 14.58 -0.01
N PRO A 132 3.51 14.61 -0.54
CA PRO A 132 2.53 13.58 -0.24
C PRO A 132 3.07 12.21 -0.62
N ILE A 133 3.24 11.36 0.38
CA ILE A 133 3.89 10.04 0.28
C ILE A 133 3.16 9.16 -0.75
N PHE A 134 1.88 9.43 -0.98
CA PHE A 134 1.00 8.66 -1.87
C PHE A 134 0.59 9.44 -3.13
N ALA A 135 1.25 10.55 -3.48
CA ALA A 135 0.88 11.39 -4.64
C ALA A 135 0.79 10.61 -5.97
N LEU A 136 1.67 9.62 -6.15
CA LEU A 136 1.70 8.72 -7.31
C LEU A 136 0.86 7.45 -7.11
N GLY A 137 0.47 7.16 -5.87
CA GLY A 137 0.11 5.82 -5.44
C GLY A 137 1.33 4.90 -5.32
N VAL A 138 1.06 3.66 -4.94
CA VAL A 138 2.07 2.63 -4.68
C VAL A 138 1.77 1.45 -5.58
N ASN A 139 2.72 1.12 -6.46
CA ASN A 139 2.59 -0.04 -7.32
C ASN A 139 3.19 -1.28 -6.66
N ASP A 140 2.48 -2.41 -6.73
CA ASP A 140 2.96 -3.71 -6.29
C ASP A 140 4.16 -4.15 -7.15
N GLN A 141 5.24 -4.60 -6.53
CA GLN A 141 6.41 -5.16 -7.21
C GLN A 141 6.03 -6.31 -8.16
N ASN A 142 4.97 -7.07 -7.87
CA ASN A 142 4.47 -8.11 -8.77
C ASN A 142 3.91 -7.54 -10.09
N CYS A 143 3.35 -6.33 -10.07
CA CYS A 143 2.95 -5.62 -11.29
C CYS A 143 4.16 -4.94 -11.92
N TYR A 144 4.89 -4.11 -11.19
CA TYR A 144 5.96 -3.30 -11.80
C TYR A 144 7.12 -4.15 -12.35
N GLY A 145 7.42 -5.26 -11.66
CA GLY A 145 8.58 -6.12 -11.90
C GLY A 145 9.82 -5.72 -11.09
N THR A 146 10.89 -6.50 -11.27
CA THR A 146 12.17 -6.37 -10.55
C THR A 146 13.32 -5.93 -11.45
N THR A 147 13.08 -5.75 -12.73
CA THR A 147 14.09 -5.32 -13.72
C THR A 147 13.81 -3.89 -14.12
N ALA A 148 14.80 -3.01 -14.05
CA ALA A 148 14.67 -1.62 -14.49
C ALA A 148 14.35 -1.53 -16.00
N SER A 149 13.65 -0.47 -16.39
CA SER A 149 13.44 -0.11 -17.80
C SER A 149 14.78 0.30 -18.41
N THR A 150 14.91 0.13 -19.73
CA THR A 150 16.17 0.44 -20.45
C THR A 150 16.47 1.92 -20.53
N ASP A 151 15.45 2.76 -20.37
CA ASP A 151 15.48 4.22 -20.50
C ASP A 151 15.07 4.95 -19.22
N SER A 152 14.88 4.21 -18.11
CA SER A 152 14.42 4.75 -16.82
C SER A 152 13.06 5.48 -16.91
N GLN A 153 12.24 5.16 -17.91
CA GLN A 153 10.93 5.76 -18.09
C GLN A 153 9.88 5.03 -17.24
N CYS A 154 8.89 5.81 -16.77
CA CYS A 154 7.72 5.27 -16.11
C CYS A 154 6.95 4.37 -17.07
N ARG A 155 6.57 3.17 -16.61
CA ARG A 155 5.85 2.20 -17.43
C ARG A 155 4.36 2.49 -17.45
N GLU A 156 3.71 2.21 -18.57
CA GLU A 156 2.25 2.26 -18.67
C GLU A 156 1.59 0.90 -18.36
N LYS A 157 2.38 -0.17 -18.32
CA LYS A 157 1.93 -1.56 -18.14
C LYS A 157 2.72 -2.29 -17.06
N CYS A 158 2.10 -3.31 -16.48
CA CYS A 158 2.78 -4.27 -15.62
C CYS A 158 3.82 -5.08 -16.42
N ALA A 159 4.71 -5.78 -15.72
CA ALA A 159 5.81 -6.58 -16.27
C ALA A 159 5.35 -7.71 -17.20
N ASN A 160 4.08 -8.11 -17.13
CA ASN A 160 3.48 -9.06 -18.08
C ASN A 160 3.14 -8.44 -19.45
N ASN A 161 3.30 -7.12 -19.63
CA ASN A 161 2.97 -6.35 -20.84
C ASN A 161 1.50 -6.44 -21.29
N ILE A 162 0.63 -7.01 -20.45
CA ILE A 162 -0.79 -7.19 -20.71
C ILE A 162 -1.58 -6.22 -19.84
N ASP A 163 -1.37 -6.29 -18.53
CA ASP A 163 -2.14 -5.52 -17.56
C ASP A 163 -1.66 -4.06 -17.53
N LEU A 164 -2.60 -3.13 -17.43
CA LEU A 164 -2.29 -1.72 -17.22
C LEU A 164 -1.64 -1.53 -15.85
N LEU A 165 -0.72 -0.58 -15.73
CA LEU A 165 -0.01 -0.34 -14.47
C LEU A 165 -0.98 -0.07 -13.31
N GLU A 166 -2.09 0.62 -13.60
CA GLU A 166 -3.16 0.94 -12.65
C GLU A 166 -3.75 -0.29 -11.93
N ALA A 167 -3.72 -1.48 -12.56
CA ALA A 167 -4.19 -2.72 -11.94
C ALA A 167 -3.36 -3.12 -10.70
N GLY A 168 -2.12 -2.65 -10.61
CA GLY A 168 -1.22 -2.86 -9.48
C GLY A 168 -0.99 -1.63 -8.62
N THR A 169 -1.62 -0.48 -8.91
CA THR A 169 -1.39 0.79 -8.20
C THR A 169 -2.47 1.08 -7.19
N TYR A 170 -2.07 1.33 -5.94
CA TYR A 170 -2.97 1.54 -4.80
C TYR A 170 -2.72 2.85 -4.09
N GLY A 171 -3.72 3.31 -3.33
CA GLY A 171 -3.54 4.41 -2.39
C GLY A 171 -3.39 5.80 -3.00
N LYS A 172 -3.64 5.99 -4.31
CA LYS A 172 -3.57 7.31 -4.97
C LYS A 172 -4.50 8.36 -4.33
N ASP A 173 -5.57 7.89 -3.68
CA ASP A 173 -6.56 8.73 -3.02
C ASP A 173 -6.18 9.02 -1.56
N LEU A 174 -5.10 8.41 -1.04
CA LEU A 174 -4.57 8.71 0.29
C LEU A 174 -3.87 10.06 0.28
N LEU A 175 -4.20 10.86 1.27
CA LEU A 175 -3.51 12.09 1.60
C LEU A 175 -2.49 11.81 2.70
N THR A 176 -1.49 12.70 2.82
CA THR A 176 -0.45 12.62 3.84
C THR A 176 -0.48 13.87 4.69
N TYR A 177 -0.44 13.68 6.01
CA TYR A 177 -0.19 14.76 6.96
C TYR A 177 1.29 14.77 7.35
N ASP A 178 1.89 15.96 7.36
CA ASP A 178 3.26 16.22 7.84
C ASP A 178 3.18 17.08 9.11
N SER A 179 3.78 16.59 10.19
CA SER A 179 3.78 17.26 11.49
C SER A 179 4.85 18.34 11.66
N SER A 180 5.36 18.96 10.60
CA SER A 180 6.45 19.96 10.65
C SER A 180 6.35 21.04 11.75
N ILE A 181 5.15 21.30 12.28
CA ILE A 181 4.86 22.22 13.41
C ILE A 181 4.16 21.57 14.62
N ASP A 182 3.78 20.28 14.56
CA ASP A 182 3.06 19.56 15.62
C ASP A 182 3.90 18.41 16.20
N VAL A 183 3.83 18.20 17.51
CA VAL A 183 4.58 17.13 18.21
C VAL A 183 3.63 16.21 18.96
N ILE A 184 3.97 14.93 19.07
CA ILE A 184 3.25 14.00 19.95
C ILE A 184 4.02 13.90 21.26
N ASP A 185 3.55 14.63 22.26
CA ASP A 185 4.19 14.81 23.57
C ASP A 185 3.47 14.07 24.71
N THR A 186 2.31 13.46 24.43
CA THR A 186 1.54 12.66 25.39
C THR A 186 1.08 11.33 24.80
N GLU A 187 0.90 10.34 25.68
CA GLU A 187 0.33 9.02 25.33
C GLU A 187 -1.05 9.18 24.67
N GLN A 188 -1.92 10.00 25.27
CA GLN A 188 -3.28 10.21 24.79
C GLN A 188 -3.29 10.76 23.35
N LYS A 189 -2.40 11.70 23.03
CA LYS A 189 -2.27 12.23 21.67
C LYS A 189 -1.83 11.16 20.69
N LEU A 190 -0.89 10.29 21.05
CA LEU A 190 -0.48 9.17 20.20
C LEU A 190 -1.65 8.20 19.95
N ARG A 191 -2.40 7.84 21.00
CA ARG A 191 -3.56 6.94 20.89
C ARG A 191 -4.66 7.52 20.01
N ARG A 192 -4.97 8.81 20.14
CA ARG A 192 -5.92 9.52 19.26
C ARG A 192 -5.47 9.49 17.80
N ARG A 193 -4.19 9.79 17.53
CA ARG A 193 -3.64 9.76 16.17
C ARG A 193 -3.74 8.37 15.55
N LEU A 194 -3.32 7.33 16.28
CA LEU A 194 -3.41 5.94 15.82
C LEU A 194 -4.86 5.47 15.59
N ALA A 195 -5.75 5.77 16.53
CA ALA A 195 -7.16 5.40 16.42
C ALA A 195 -7.83 6.06 15.20
N ASN A 196 -7.54 7.35 14.97
CA ASN A 196 -8.20 8.14 13.94
C ASN A 196 -7.61 7.90 12.54
N PHE A 197 -6.28 7.79 12.44
CA PHE A 197 -5.56 7.81 11.16
C PHE A 197 -4.73 6.56 10.87
N GLY A 198 -4.64 5.62 11.81
CA GLY A 198 -3.96 4.36 11.60
C GLY A 198 -2.45 4.48 11.82
N PRO A 199 -1.61 3.82 11.00
CA PRO A 199 -0.16 3.81 11.18
C PRO A 199 0.46 5.21 11.20
N ILE A 200 1.46 5.40 12.06
CA ILE A 200 2.24 6.64 12.17
C ILE A 200 3.70 6.34 11.91
N LEU A 201 4.27 6.99 10.89
CA LEU A 201 5.71 7.05 10.69
C LEU A 201 6.28 8.15 11.60
N GLY A 202 7.06 7.79 12.62
CA GLY A 202 7.59 8.72 13.61
C GLY A 202 9.10 8.70 13.70
N SER A 203 9.70 9.80 14.19
CA SER A 203 11.12 9.92 14.51
C SER A 203 11.35 10.49 15.90
N TYR A 204 12.35 9.94 16.60
CA TYR A 204 12.91 10.48 17.84
C TYR A 204 13.88 11.63 17.52
N GLY A 205 13.36 12.86 17.42
CA GLY A 205 14.17 14.05 17.15
C GLY A 205 14.50 14.25 15.66
N GLN A 206 15.51 15.09 15.38
CA GLN A 206 15.86 15.55 14.02
C GLN A 206 16.56 14.47 13.17
N GLY A 207 15.89 13.34 12.95
CA GLY A 207 15.96 12.62 11.67
C GLY A 207 16.98 11.49 11.54
N GLN A 208 17.25 10.69 12.59
CA GLN A 208 18.18 9.55 12.42
C GLN A 208 17.61 8.16 12.72
N SER A 209 16.38 8.04 13.23
CA SER A 209 15.76 6.73 13.43
C SER A 209 14.24 6.82 13.30
N PHE A 210 13.76 6.54 12.10
CA PHE A 210 12.34 6.40 11.80
C PHE A 210 11.83 5.02 12.22
N TYR A 211 10.62 4.98 12.74
CA TYR A 211 9.87 3.78 13.09
C TYR A 211 8.41 3.96 12.74
N ILE A 212 7.67 2.85 12.60
CA ILE A 212 6.23 2.90 12.32
C ILE A 212 5.48 2.40 13.55
N CYS A 213 4.72 3.27 14.20
CA CYS A 213 3.80 2.90 15.27
C CYS A 213 2.48 2.43 14.64
N TYR A 214 1.97 1.27 15.06
CA TYR A 214 0.77 0.65 14.47
C TYR A 214 -0.28 0.23 15.50
N GLY A 215 -0.08 0.56 16.78
CA GLY A 215 -1.01 0.15 17.82
C GLY A 215 -0.48 0.30 19.23
N TRP A 216 -1.23 -0.24 20.19
CA TRP A 216 -0.83 -0.35 21.58
C TRP A 216 -1.51 -1.53 22.26
N VAL A 217 -0.97 -1.91 23.41
CA VAL A 217 -1.56 -2.85 24.34
C VAL A 217 -1.33 -2.38 25.77
N LYS A 218 -2.35 -2.46 26.63
CA LYS A 218 -2.19 -2.29 28.07
C LYS A 218 -1.66 -3.57 28.70
N ASN A 219 -0.65 -3.42 29.55
CA ASN A 219 -0.11 -4.45 30.40
C ASN A 219 -0.21 -3.98 31.86
N GLY A 220 -1.31 -4.31 32.52
CA GLY A 220 -1.65 -3.72 33.82
C GLY A 220 -1.97 -2.23 33.67
N GLU A 221 -1.25 -1.38 34.40
CA GLU A 221 -1.39 0.09 34.33
C GLU A 221 -0.53 0.73 33.23
N GLU A 222 0.43 -0.02 32.66
CA GLU A 222 1.33 0.50 31.62
C GLU A 222 0.75 0.30 30.22
N THR A 223 0.69 1.36 29.42
CA THR A 223 0.45 1.27 27.98
C THR A 223 1.77 1.09 27.26
N ARG A 224 1.86 0.06 26.41
CA ARG A 224 3.02 -0.15 25.54
C ARG A 224 2.61 -0.07 24.08
N PHE A 225 3.39 0.65 23.28
CA PHE A 225 3.14 0.95 21.88
C PHE A 225 3.84 -0.04 20.98
N LEU A 226 3.08 -0.54 20.01
CA LEU A 226 3.52 -1.51 19.04
C LEU A 226 4.21 -0.79 17.88
N LYS A 227 5.47 -1.15 17.62
CA LYS A 227 6.31 -0.50 16.61
C LYS A 227 6.95 -1.50 15.66
N LEU A 228 7.11 -1.08 14.41
CA LEU A 228 7.94 -1.70 13.40
C LEU A 228 9.24 -0.91 13.31
N VAL A 229 10.36 -1.59 13.49
CA VAL A 229 11.70 -1.00 13.41
C VAL A 229 12.53 -1.84 12.46
N HIS A 230 13.25 -1.20 11.54
CA HIS A 230 14.16 -1.89 10.65
C HIS A 230 15.47 -2.21 11.37
N GLU A 231 15.91 -3.46 11.31
CA GLU A 231 17.19 -3.91 11.81
C GLU A 231 18.31 -3.76 10.78
N GLN A 232 19.57 -3.79 11.22
CA GLN A 232 20.74 -3.66 10.33
C GLN A 232 20.83 -4.79 9.28
N ASN A 233 20.19 -5.93 9.54
CA ASN A 233 20.23 -7.12 8.68
C ASN A 233 19.21 -7.09 7.52
N GLY A 234 18.41 -6.03 7.36
CA GLY A 234 17.40 -5.97 6.30
C GLY A 234 16.02 -6.51 6.69
N THR A 235 15.76 -6.75 7.98
CA THR A 235 14.49 -7.32 8.47
C THR A 235 13.72 -6.36 9.37
N ILE A 236 12.40 -6.51 9.44
CA ILE A 236 11.57 -5.74 10.38
C ILE A 236 11.47 -6.48 11.72
N ALA A 237 11.87 -5.80 12.79
CA ALA A 237 11.61 -6.21 14.15
C ALA A 237 10.36 -5.53 14.72
N LEU A 238 9.66 -6.28 15.57
CA LEU A 238 8.47 -5.85 16.28
C LEU A 238 8.86 -5.48 17.72
N PHE A 239 8.61 -4.23 18.09
CA PHE A 239 8.89 -3.71 19.43
C PHE A 239 7.60 -3.37 20.18
N ASN A 240 7.69 -3.44 21.51
CA ASN A 240 6.62 -3.02 22.40
C ASN A 240 7.19 -2.17 23.55
N ASP A 241 7.11 -0.86 23.38
CA ASP A 241 7.82 0.11 24.23
C ASP A 241 6.86 1.03 24.97
N PRO A 242 7.24 1.57 26.14
CA PRO A 242 6.50 2.65 26.76
C PRO A 242 6.39 3.89 25.85
N PHE A 243 5.45 4.78 26.17
CA PHE A 243 5.33 6.05 25.48
C PHE A 243 6.64 6.85 25.51
N SER A 244 6.89 7.53 24.41
CA SER A 244 8.06 8.36 24.20
C SER A 244 7.70 9.44 23.20
N ARG A 245 8.16 10.68 23.45
CA ARG A 245 7.85 11.84 22.62
C ARG A 245 8.25 11.62 21.15
N ILE A 246 7.37 11.98 20.23
CA ILE A 246 7.61 11.95 18.78
C ILE A 246 7.73 13.38 18.27
N GLY A 247 8.89 13.72 17.70
CA GLY A 247 9.21 15.07 17.25
C GLY A 247 8.67 15.38 15.85
N ILE A 248 8.91 14.46 14.92
CA ILE A 248 8.43 14.54 13.53
C ILE A 248 7.63 13.26 13.28
N TYR A 249 6.45 13.40 12.71
CA TYR A 249 5.60 12.29 12.37
C TYR A 249 4.75 12.53 11.12
N TYR A 250 4.39 11.43 10.47
CA TYR A 250 3.53 11.39 9.30
C TYR A 250 2.44 10.34 9.51
N PHE A 251 1.25 10.61 9.00
CA PHE A 251 0.20 9.61 8.86
C PHE A 251 -0.52 9.80 7.53
N ALA A 252 -1.10 8.71 7.03
CA ALA A 252 -1.97 8.75 5.87
C ALA A 252 -3.43 8.92 6.31
N TYR A 253 -4.25 9.53 5.47
CA TYR A 253 -5.69 9.62 5.70
C TYR A 253 -6.47 9.68 4.39
N ILE A 254 -7.72 9.26 4.45
CA ILE A 254 -8.69 9.31 3.36
C ILE A 254 -10.09 9.34 3.98
N ASP A 255 -11.01 10.06 3.34
CA ASP A 255 -12.41 10.13 3.75
C ASP A 255 -13.31 10.08 2.51
N PRO A 256 -14.27 9.14 2.41
CA PRO A 256 -14.59 8.07 3.37
C PRO A 256 -13.50 6.99 3.48
N PHE A 257 -13.52 6.23 4.58
CA PHE A 257 -12.64 5.07 4.75
C PHE A 257 -12.88 4.04 3.62
N PRO A 258 -11.84 3.52 2.97
CA PRO A 258 -11.98 2.73 1.76
C PRO A 258 -12.46 1.31 2.06
N ALA A 259 -13.04 0.68 1.04
CA ALA A 259 -13.32 -0.75 1.06
C ALA A 259 -12.01 -1.56 0.96
N LYS A 260 -12.04 -2.79 1.47
CA LYS A 260 -10.95 -3.76 1.30
C LYS A 260 -10.69 -4.00 -0.19
N ALA A 261 -9.42 -3.92 -0.59
CA ALA A 261 -8.98 -4.20 -1.94
C ALA A 261 -8.36 -5.59 -2.05
N THR A 262 -8.18 -6.07 -3.28
CA THR A 262 -7.49 -7.33 -3.58
C THR A 262 -6.13 -6.99 -4.17
N ALA A 263 -5.08 -7.67 -3.70
CA ALA A 263 -3.73 -7.48 -4.22
C ALA A 263 -3.65 -7.94 -5.68
N TYR A 264 -2.71 -7.35 -6.41
CA TYR A 264 -2.56 -7.63 -7.83
C TYR A 264 -2.06 -9.06 -8.00
N THR A 265 -2.76 -9.80 -8.85
CA THR A 265 -2.34 -11.12 -9.29
C THR A 265 -2.10 -11.00 -10.79
N PRO A 266 -0.87 -11.22 -11.27
CA PRO A 266 -0.59 -11.08 -12.69
C PRO A 266 -1.51 -11.97 -13.50
N THR A 267 -2.08 -11.43 -14.58
CA THR A 267 -2.66 -12.29 -15.62
C THR A 267 -1.56 -13.26 -16.06
N PRO A 268 -1.75 -14.59 -15.97
CA PRO A 268 -0.70 -15.56 -16.26
C PRO A 268 -0.10 -15.33 -17.65
N THR A 269 1.19 -14.98 -17.71
CA THR A 269 1.93 -14.67 -18.94
C THR A 269 2.11 -15.86 -19.87
N ASP A 270 2.08 -17.06 -19.30
CA ASP A 270 2.37 -18.30 -20.02
C ASP A 270 1.10 -19.06 -20.40
N MET A 271 -0.08 -18.47 -20.16
CA MET A 271 -1.32 -19.07 -20.60
C MET A 271 -1.56 -18.66 -22.06
N PRO A 272 -1.33 -19.56 -23.04
CA PRO A 272 -1.47 -19.22 -24.45
C PRO A 272 -2.88 -18.72 -24.74
N LEU A 273 -3.05 -17.82 -25.72
CA LEU A 273 -4.38 -17.54 -26.27
C LEU A 273 -4.97 -18.84 -26.81
N CYS A 274 -6.25 -19.09 -26.55
CA CYS A 274 -6.90 -20.27 -27.11
C CYS A 274 -6.84 -20.21 -28.64
N ALA A 275 -6.16 -21.19 -29.25
CA ALA A 275 -6.02 -21.28 -30.71
C ALA A 275 -7.22 -21.99 -31.36
N THR A 276 -8.01 -22.74 -30.59
CA THR A 276 -9.16 -23.53 -31.05
C THR A 276 -10.24 -23.64 -29.97
N ASP A 277 -11.50 -23.88 -30.36
CA ASP A 277 -12.64 -24.17 -29.46
C ASP A 277 -12.64 -25.57 -28.81
N THR A 278 -11.60 -26.37 -29.05
CA THR A 278 -11.44 -27.75 -28.55
C THR A 278 -10.22 -27.88 -27.63
N LEU A 279 -10.30 -28.70 -26.58
CA LEU A 279 -9.16 -29.05 -25.69
C LEU A 279 -8.11 -29.95 -26.42
N PRO A 280 -6.81 -29.95 -26.06
CA PRO A 280 -6.23 -29.46 -24.79
C PRO A 280 -4.96 -28.59 -24.92
N THR A 281 -4.90 -27.49 -24.15
CA THR A 281 -3.62 -27.10 -23.55
C THR A 281 -3.57 -27.66 -22.13
N PRO A 282 -2.59 -28.50 -21.77
CA PRO A 282 -2.43 -29.03 -20.41
C PRO A 282 -2.38 -27.94 -19.33
N ASP A 283 -1.96 -26.73 -19.72
CA ASP A 283 -1.68 -25.59 -18.84
C ASP A 283 -2.76 -24.49 -18.88
N GLY A 284 -3.91 -24.76 -19.53
CA GLY A 284 -4.98 -23.77 -19.73
C GLY A 284 -4.71 -22.81 -20.91
N CYS A 285 -5.69 -22.00 -21.29
CA CYS A 285 -5.56 -20.95 -22.33
C CYS A 285 -6.47 -19.75 -22.00
N ILE A 286 -6.14 -18.55 -22.49
CA ILE A 286 -6.98 -17.34 -22.34
C ILE A 286 -8.01 -17.30 -23.48
N CYS A 287 -9.30 -17.16 -23.13
CA CYS A 287 -10.38 -17.10 -24.12
C CYS A 287 -10.20 -15.89 -25.06
N THR A 288 -10.51 -16.08 -26.33
CA THR A 288 -10.55 -15.02 -27.34
C THR A 288 -11.96 -14.89 -27.91
N LYS A 289 -12.21 -13.82 -28.66
CA LYS A 289 -13.48 -13.64 -29.38
C LYS A 289 -13.80 -14.83 -30.30
N ASP A 290 -12.78 -15.36 -30.96
CA ASP A 290 -12.93 -16.38 -31.99
C ASP A 290 -12.76 -17.82 -31.45
N ASN A 291 -12.13 -17.99 -30.28
CA ASN A 291 -11.89 -19.30 -29.67
C ASN A 291 -12.09 -19.27 -28.14
N HIS A 292 -13.02 -20.07 -27.64
CA HIS A 292 -13.50 -20.12 -26.26
C HIS A 292 -13.89 -21.55 -25.83
N PRO A 293 -12.91 -22.48 -25.75
CA PRO A 293 -13.17 -23.85 -25.29
C PRO A 293 -13.71 -23.86 -23.86
N THR A 294 -14.45 -24.91 -23.50
CA THR A 294 -14.94 -25.08 -22.12
C THR A 294 -13.77 -25.18 -21.14
N GLY A 295 -13.66 -24.25 -20.19
CA GLY A 295 -12.60 -24.21 -19.18
C GLY A 295 -11.44 -23.23 -19.47
N CYS A 296 -11.52 -22.39 -20.49
CA CYS A 296 -10.55 -21.29 -20.69
C CYS A 296 -10.69 -20.17 -19.64
N THR A 297 -9.58 -19.47 -19.37
CA THR A 297 -9.56 -18.31 -18.48
C THR A 297 -10.04 -17.07 -19.23
N CYS A 298 -11.01 -16.36 -18.67
CA CYS A 298 -11.58 -15.19 -19.35
C CYS A 298 -10.73 -13.93 -19.16
N PRO A 299 -10.46 -13.17 -20.24
CA PRO A 299 -9.81 -11.87 -20.13
C PRO A 299 -10.72 -10.82 -19.47
N LEU A 300 -10.13 -9.72 -18.99
CA LEU A 300 -10.85 -8.59 -18.39
C LEU A 300 -11.83 -7.94 -19.39
N ASP A 301 -11.43 -7.81 -20.66
CA ASP A 301 -12.33 -7.41 -21.74
C ASP A 301 -13.03 -8.64 -22.33
N THR A 302 -14.31 -8.78 -22.03
CA THR A 302 -15.14 -9.89 -22.52
C THR A 302 -15.91 -9.54 -23.79
N THR A 303 -15.61 -8.41 -24.43
CA THR A 303 -16.31 -7.94 -25.63
C THR A 303 -16.20 -8.96 -26.76
N GLY A 304 -17.34 -9.55 -27.14
CA GLY A 304 -17.41 -10.55 -28.20
C GLY A 304 -17.22 -12.00 -27.74
N ILE A 305 -16.99 -12.25 -26.44
CA ILE A 305 -16.99 -13.60 -25.87
C ILE A 305 -18.38 -13.93 -25.32
N PRO A 306 -18.96 -15.11 -25.62
CA PRO A 306 -20.28 -15.48 -25.10
C PRO A 306 -20.31 -15.46 -23.56
N LYS A 307 -21.26 -14.69 -22.99
CA LYS A 307 -21.40 -14.55 -21.52
C LYS A 307 -21.53 -15.88 -20.79
N ALA A 308 -22.13 -16.91 -21.41
CA ALA A 308 -22.29 -18.23 -20.82
C ALA A 308 -20.95 -18.92 -20.45
N ILE A 309 -19.85 -18.53 -21.11
CA ILE A 309 -18.52 -19.11 -20.91
C ILE A 309 -17.79 -18.37 -19.78
N CYS A 310 -17.88 -17.03 -19.77
CA CYS A 310 -17.18 -16.19 -18.80
C CYS A 310 -17.97 -15.79 -17.56
N ALA A 311 -19.28 -16.06 -17.51
CA ALA A 311 -20.08 -15.82 -16.31
C ALA A 311 -19.98 -16.95 -15.26
N ALA A 312 -19.34 -18.08 -15.59
CA ALA A 312 -19.31 -19.28 -14.75
C ALA A 312 -18.31 -19.22 -13.57
N GLY A 313 -17.35 -18.28 -13.57
CA GLY A 313 -16.37 -18.12 -12.49
C GLY A 313 -16.97 -17.78 -11.12
N VAL A 314 -18.18 -17.22 -11.08
CA VAL A 314 -18.89 -16.92 -9.83
C VAL A 314 -19.63 -18.14 -9.27
N VAL A 315 -19.91 -19.16 -10.10
CA VAL A 315 -20.77 -20.29 -9.72
C VAL A 315 -19.98 -21.43 -9.06
N HIS A 316 -18.70 -21.62 -9.37
CA HIS A 316 -17.89 -22.70 -8.78
C HIS A 316 -17.58 -22.51 -7.29
N ILE A 317 -17.44 -21.26 -6.81
CA ILE A 317 -17.26 -20.97 -5.38
C ILE A 317 -18.53 -21.34 -4.59
N ALA A 318 -19.72 -21.10 -5.15
CA ALA A 318 -20.98 -21.45 -4.51
C ALA A 318 -21.17 -22.97 -4.33
N TRP A 319 -20.71 -23.78 -5.30
CA TRP A 319 -20.77 -25.24 -5.20
C TRP A 319 -19.75 -25.83 -4.20
N MET A 320 -18.55 -25.25 -4.08
CA MET A 320 -17.59 -25.67 -3.05
C MET A 320 -18.09 -25.35 -1.63
N ILE A 321 -18.73 -24.19 -1.42
CA ILE A 321 -19.32 -23.83 -0.12
C ILE A 321 -20.48 -24.78 0.23
N ALA A 322 -21.32 -25.14 -0.75
CA ALA A 322 -22.40 -26.10 -0.56
C ALA A 322 -21.87 -27.52 -0.23
N MET A 323 -20.78 -27.97 -0.85
CA MET A 323 -20.17 -29.26 -0.51
C MET A 323 -19.57 -29.26 0.90
N MET A 324 -18.90 -28.19 1.35
CA MET A 324 -18.38 -28.12 2.72
C MET A 324 -19.50 -28.12 3.77
N ALA A 325 -20.62 -27.45 3.48
CA ALA A 325 -21.78 -27.41 4.39
C ALA A 325 -22.48 -28.77 4.56
N VAL A 326 -22.40 -29.66 3.56
CA VAL A 326 -23.03 -30.99 3.60
C VAL A 326 -22.08 -32.09 4.08
N VAL A 327 -20.78 -31.98 3.76
CA VAL A 327 -19.80 -33.03 4.09
C VAL A 327 -19.28 -32.90 5.53
N ALA A 328 -19.15 -31.68 6.07
CA ALA A 328 -18.66 -31.46 7.43
C ALA A 328 -19.59 -32.04 8.53
N PRO A 329 -20.93 -31.92 8.46
CA PRO A 329 -21.83 -32.55 9.44
C PRO A 329 -21.83 -34.08 9.35
N VAL A 330 -21.62 -34.65 8.17
CA VAL A 330 -21.60 -36.11 7.97
C VAL A 330 -20.33 -36.72 8.56
N LEU A 331 -19.18 -36.06 8.41
CA LEU A 331 -17.93 -36.51 9.02
C LEU A 331 -17.92 -36.40 10.55
N ALA A 332 -18.65 -35.43 11.12
CA ALA A 332 -18.82 -35.28 12.57
C ALA A 332 -19.71 -36.37 13.21
N LEU A 333 -20.42 -37.18 12.42
CA LEU A 333 -21.19 -38.33 12.91
C LEU A 333 -20.38 -39.64 12.95
N PHE A 334 -19.16 -39.63 12.40
CA PHE A 334 -18.26 -40.79 12.32
C PHE A 334 -17.00 -40.66 13.20
N TRP A 335 -16.96 -39.66 14.08
CA TRP A 335 -15.96 -39.46 15.14
C TRP A 335 -16.68 -39.29 16.48
#